data_AF-A0A355F9T1-F1
#
_entry.id   AF-A0A355F9T1-F1
#
_cell.length_a   1.000
_cell.length_b   1.000
_cell.length_c   1.000
_cell.angle_alpha   90.00
_cell.angle_beta   90.00
_cell.angle_gamma   90.00
#
_symmetry.space_group_name_H-M   'P 1'
#
loop_
_entity.id
_entity.type
_entity.pdbx_description
1 polymer ?
#
loop_
_entity_poly.entity_id
_entity_poly.type
_entity_poly.pdbx_seq_one_letter_code
_entity_poly.pdbx_strand_id
1 'polypeptide(L)'
;GEAQKASSEEMVRALQAAAPGTALASIPRVGAELRGLAFSDLRRSSGLALVLVLGVVLVSVRGRIGDFLLSFLPLVLGCVWSFGLWGAFGGQVDLLAISTLPVLFGTGIDLGVHAVMGGRLRPEEGIRGTVVTSGLAMLLITLTTGVGFGSLGGSRVPGLQNAGTLVALGVTACLVATFLALPAAEALFRRRRVRDNGQDSGTSPEPS
;
A
#
# COMPACT_ATOMS: atom_id res chain seq x y z
N GLY A 1 -0.22 -16.39 33.34
CA GLY A 1 0.38 -15.15 32.78
C GLY A 1 1.64 -14.75 33.54
N GLU A 2 1.50 -14.42 34.82
CA GLU A 2 2.60 -13.88 35.65
C GLU A 2 3.53 -14.96 36.22
N ALA A 3 3.01 -16.13 36.60
CA ALA A 3 3.81 -17.24 37.13
C ALA A 3 4.85 -17.78 36.12
N GLN A 4 4.53 -17.74 34.83
CA GLN A 4 5.42 -18.20 33.76
C GLN A 4 6.49 -17.16 33.40
N LYS A 5 6.21 -15.87 33.58
CA LYS A 5 7.20 -14.79 33.50
C LYS A 5 8.17 -14.86 34.68
N ALA A 6 7.66 -15.04 35.89
CA ALA A 6 8.48 -15.16 37.10
C ALA A 6 9.44 -16.36 37.03
N SER A 7 8.96 -17.52 36.57
CA SER A 7 9.79 -18.72 36.39
C SER A 7 10.85 -18.53 35.29
N SER A 8 10.52 -17.83 34.20
CA SER A 8 11.49 -17.50 33.15
C SER A 8 12.55 -16.52 33.62
N GLU A 9 12.20 -15.55 34.47
CA GLU A 9 13.13 -14.57 35.03
C GLU A 9 14.08 -15.20 36.05
N GLU A 10 13.58 -16.12 36.87
CA GLU A 10 14.36 -16.86 37.86
C GLU A 10 15.33 -17.86 37.19
N MET A 11 14.85 -18.57 36.16
CA MET A 11 15.68 -19.46 35.33
C MET A 11 16.80 -18.68 34.62
N VAL A 12 16.50 -17.47 34.12
CA VAL A 12 17.50 -16.60 33.47
C VAL A 12 18.53 -16.08 34.47
N ARG A 13 18.12 -15.72 35.69
CA ARG A 13 19.05 -15.31 36.75
C ARG A 13 19.95 -16.47 37.21
N ALA A 14 19.40 -17.67 37.35
CA ALA A 14 20.16 -18.87 37.72
C ALA A 14 21.19 -19.25 36.63
N LEU A 15 20.82 -19.13 35.35
CA LEU A 15 21.72 -19.37 34.21
C LEU A 15 22.80 -18.28 34.07
N GLN A 16 22.48 -17.02 34.37
CA GLN A 16 23.45 -15.92 34.37
C GLN A 16 24.48 -16.04 35.50
N ALA A 17 24.07 -16.54 36.67
CA ALA A 17 24.97 -16.79 37.79
C ALA A 17 25.91 -17.98 37.55
N ALA A 18 25.46 -19.01 36.82
CA ALA A 18 26.24 -20.23 36.57
C ALA A 18 27.26 -20.09 35.42
N ALA A 19 27.07 -19.16 34.47
CA ALA A 19 27.98 -18.95 33.36
C ALA A 19 27.90 -17.51 32.81
N PRO A 20 28.78 -16.59 33.28
CA PRO A 20 28.79 -15.20 32.87
C PRO A 20 29.34 -15.07 31.43
N GLY A 21 28.48 -15.33 30.46
CA GLY A 21 28.81 -15.21 29.03
C GLY A 21 27.94 -16.06 28.10
N THR A 22 27.33 -17.14 28.59
CA THR A 22 26.49 -18.04 27.76
C THR A 22 25.03 -17.60 27.69
N ALA A 23 24.56 -16.84 28.69
CA ALA A 23 23.20 -16.28 28.71
C ALA A 23 22.95 -15.20 27.63
N LEU A 24 24.01 -14.58 27.09
CA LEU A 24 23.96 -13.61 25.99
C LEU A 24 23.63 -14.24 24.64
N ALA A 25 23.96 -15.53 24.44
CA ALA A 25 23.80 -16.24 23.17
C ALA A 25 22.67 -17.28 23.18
N SER A 26 21.70 -17.16 24.09
CA SER A 26 20.53 -18.04 24.03
C SER A 26 19.71 -17.69 22.78
N ILE A 27 19.46 -18.69 21.93
CA ILE A 27 18.64 -18.62 20.71
C ILE A 27 17.36 -17.76 20.87
N PRO A 28 16.59 -17.83 21.98
CA PRO A 28 15.42 -16.96 22.16
C PRO A 28 15.74 -15.47 22.36
N ARG A 29 16.89 -15.10 22.92
CA ARG A 29 17.28 -13.69 23.15
C ARG A 29 17.84 -13.05 21.88
N VAL A 30 18.63 -13.80 21.12
CA VAL A 30 19.11 -13.40 19.79
C VAL A 30 17.92 -13.20 18.84
N GLY A 31 16.93 -14.09 18.87
CA GLY A 31 15.69 -13.93 18.09
C GLY A 31 14.89 -12.68 18.49
N ALA A 32 14.83 -12.34 19.78
CA ALA A 32 14.15 -11.16 20.27
C ALA A 32 14.86 -9.85 19.87
N GLU A 33 16.20 -9.81 19.95
CA GLU A 33 16.97 -8.65 19.49
C GLU A 33 16.92 -8.47 17.97
N LEU A 34 17.08 -9.55 17.20
CA LEU A 34 16.93 -9.50 15.74
C LEU A 34 15.54 -9.04 15.32
N ARG A 35 14.49 -9.50 16.01
CA ARG A 35 13.11 -9.05 15.77
C ARG A 35 12.97 -7.56 16.11
N GLY A 36 13.51 -7.11 17.24
CA GLY A 36 13.49 -5.69 17.64
C GLY A 36 14.20 -4.76 16.66
N LEU A 37 15.40 -5.15 16.20
CA LEU A 37 16.15 -4.43 15.17
C LEU A 37 15.38 -4.41 13.84
N ALA A 38 14.84 -5.55 13.41
CA ALA A 38 14.05 -5.64 12.19
C ALA A 38 12.79 -4.76 12.24
N PHE A 39 12.09 -4.68 13.38
CA PHE A 39 10.94 -3.78 13.53
C PHE A 39 11.34 -2.29 13.49
N SER A 40 12.47 -1.94 14.10
CA SER A 40 13.04 -0.59 14.02
C SER A 40 13.34 -0.20 12.58
N ASP A 41 14.04 -1.07 11.86
CA ASP A 41 14.49 -0.82 10.50
C ASP A 41 13.33 -0.83 9.53
N LEU A 42 12.36 -1.72 9.73
CA LEU A 42 11.14 -1.74 8.94
C LEU A 42 10.35 -0.44 9.13
N ARG A 43 10.16 0.03 10.36
CA ARG A 43 9.45 1.29 10.63
C ARG A 43 10.16 2.48 9.98
N ARG A 44 11.49 2.55 10.07
CA ARG A 44 12.29 3.61 9.43
C ARG A 44 12.20 3.54 7.91
N SER A 45 12.37 2.34 7.34
CA SER A 45 12.37 2.11 5.90
C SER A 45 10.99 2.34 5.29
N SER A 46 9.91 1.87 5.93
CA SER A 46 8.54 2.14 5.52
C SER A 46 8.21 3.62 5.60
N GLY A 47 8.64 4.32 6.66
CA GLY A 47 8.46 5.76 6.80
C GLY A 47 9.19 6.55 5.71
N LEU A 48 10.47 6.23 5.47
CA LEU A 48 11.27 6.83 4.41
C LEU A 48 10.68 6.56 3.02
N ALA A 49 10.30 5.31 2.73
CA ALA A 49 9.67 4.93 1.47
C ALA A 49 8.37 5.71 1.25
N LEU A 50 7.53 5.83 2.28
CA LEU A 50 6.28 6.58 2.20
C LEU A 50 6.54 8.06 1.88
N VAL A 51 7.48 8.69 2.58
CA VAL A 51 7.85 10.11 2.34
C VAL A 51 8.41 10.30 0.93
N LEU A 52 9.30 9.41 0.48
CA LEU A 52 9.87 9.45 -0.88
C LEU A 52 8.79 9.28 -1.94
N VAL A 53 7.91 8.30 -1.79
CA VAL A 53 6.79 8.05 -2.71
C VAL A 53 5.87 9.27 -2.75
N LEU A 54 5.46 9.81 -1.59
CA LEU A 54 4.64 11.03 -1.55
C LEU A 54 5.34 12.21 -2.23
N GLY A 55 6.64 12.38 -2.00
CA GLY A 55 7.43 13.45 -2.61
C GLY A 55 7.50 13.31 -4.14
N VAL A 56 7.82 12.12 -4.64
CA VAL A 56 7.87 11.82 -6.08
C VAL A 56 6.51 12.04 -6.73
N VAL A 57 5.42 11.57 -6.10
CA VAL A 57 4.07 11.77 -6.64
C VAL A 57 3.70 13.26 -6.65
N LEU A 58 4.00 14.00 -5.58
CA LEU A 58 3.73 15.44 -5.51
C LEU A 58 4.46 16.22 -6.61
N VAL A 59 5.73 15.87 -6.88
CA VAL A 59 6.51 16.43 -7.99
C VAL A 59 5.92 16.01 -9.34
N SER A 60 5.52 14.74 -9.49
CA SER A 60 4.98 14.18 -10.73
C SER A 60 3.67 14.84 -11.15
N VAL A 61 2.78 15.12 -10.18
CA VAL A 61 1.52 15.84 -10.43
C VAL A 61 1.68 17.36 -10.43
N ARG A 62 2.91 17.88 -10.48
CA ARG A 62 3.25 19.32 -10.44
C ARG A 62 2.53 20.09 -9.32
N GLY A 63 2.39 19.47 -8.14
CA GLY A 63 1.77 20.10 -6.96
C GLY A 63 0.25 20.28 -7.03
N ARG A 64 -0.46 19.67 -7.99
CA ARG A 64 -1.93 19.70 -8.00
C ARG A 64 -2.50 18.72 -6.98
N ILE A 65 -2.92 19.24 -5.82
CA ILE A 65 -3.53 18.45 -4.73
C ILE A 65 -4.67 17.55 -5.24
N GLY A 66 -5.50 18.01 -6.18
CA GLY A 66 -6.58 17.19 -6.75
C GLY A 66 -6.06 15.92 -7.43
N ASP A 67 -5.01 16.02 -8.24
CA ASP A 67 -4.44 14.89 -8.99
C ASP A 67 -3.71 13.92 -8.06
N PHE A 68 -3.09 14.45 -7.01
CA PHE A 68 -2.52 13.66 -5.92
C PHE A 68 -3.60 12.82 -5.23
N LEU A 69 -4.72 13.44 -4.80
CA LEU A 69 -5.81 12.73 -4.13
C LEU A 69 -6.44 11.66 -5.04
N LEU A 70 -6.62 11.96 -6.34
CA LEU A 70 -7.12 10.99 -7.31
C LEU A 70 -6.20 9.78 -7.45
N SER A 71 -4.88 10.00 -7.47
CA SER A 71 -3.89 8.92 -7.59
C SER A 71 -3.83 8.05 -6.32
N PHE A 72 -4.10 8.63 -5.15
CA PHE A 72 -4.17 7.91 -3.88
C PHE A 72 -5.45 7.10 -3.68
N LEU A 73 -6.55 7.49 -4.32
CA LEU A 73 -7.85 6.82 -4.18
C LEU A 73 -7.80 5.30 -4.45
N PRO A 74 -7.26 4.81 -5.58
CA PRO A 74 -7.18 3.38 -5.84
C PRO A 74 -6.23 2.66 -4.88
N LEU A 75 -5.17 3.32 -4.41
CA LEU A 75 -4.25 2.77 -3.42
C LEU A 75 -4.95 2.50 -2.10
N VAL A 76 -5.70 3.48 -1.57
CA VAL A 76 -6.40 3.36 -0.29
C VAL A 76 -7.47 2.27 -0.38
N LEU A 77 -8.28 2.29 -1.44
CA LEU A 77 -9.31 1.27 -1.65
C LEU A 77 -8.70 -0.12 -1.82
N GLY A 78 -7.63 -0.23 -2.63
CA GLY A 78 -6.89 -1.48 -2.83
C GLY A 78 -6.34 -2.03 -1.51
N CYS A 79 -5.75 -1.17 -0.67
CA CYS A 79 -5.27 -1.58 0.66
C CYS A 79 -6.42 -2.07 1.54
N VAL A 80 -7.51 -1.33 1.64
CA VAL A 80 -8.67 -1.71 2.46
C VAL A 80 -9.23 -3.06 2.00
N TRP A 81 -9.42 -3.26 0.69
CA TRP A 81 -9.88 -4.53 0.15
C TRP A 81 -8.90 -5.66 0.38
N SER A 82 -7.60 -5.40 0.23
CA SER A 82 -6.57 -6.43 0.41
C SER A 82 -6.46 -6.88 1.86
N PHE A 83 -6.41 -5.95 2.82
CA PHE A 83 -6.43 -6.29 4.24
C PHE A 83 -7.76 -6.90 4.68
N GLY A 84 -8.88 -6.44 4.11
CA GLY A 84 -10.20 -7.01 4.37
C GLY A 84 -10.29 -8.47 3.91
N LEU A 85 -9.88 -8.75 2.67
CA LEU A 85 -9.82 -10.11 2.13
C LEU A 85 -8.81 -10.97 2.88
N TRP A 86 -7.60 -10.44 3.13
CA TRP A 86 -6.56 -11.13 3.87
C TRP A 86 -7.02 -11.57 5.26
N GLY A 87 -7.69 -10.66 5.99
CA GLY A 87 -8.29 -10.96 7.29
C GLY A 87 -9.42 -11.98 7.18
N ALA A 88 -10.27 -11.89 6.15
CA ALA A 88 -11.36 -12.84 5.93
C ALA A 88 -10.87 -14.27 5.61
N PHE A 89 -9.73 -14.40 4.93
CA PHE A 89 -9.09 -15.70 4.67
C PHE A 89 -8.27 -16.24 5.86
N GLY A 90 -8.32 -15.59 7.03
CA GLY A 90 -7.59 -16.02 8.23
C GLY A 90 -6.08 -15.76 8.16
N GLY A 91 -5.64 -14.85 7.30
CA GLY A 91 -4.24 -14.52 7.10
C GLY A 91 -3.59 -13.92 8.35
N GLN A 92 -2.41 -14.42 8.71
CA GLN A 92 -1.65 -13.91 9.85
C GLN A 92 -0.68 -12.81 9.42
N VAL A 93 -0.75 -11.66 10.10
CA VAL A 93 0.21 -10.58 9.89
C VAL A 93 1.48 -10.88 10.70
N ASP A 94 2.52 -11.36 10.00
CA ASP A 94 3.86 -11.56 10.57
C ASP A 94 4.85 -10.51 10.03
N LEU A 95 6.05 -10.46 10.61
CA LEU A 95 7.09 -9.48 10.26
C LEU A 95 7.36 -9.40 8.76
N LEU A 96 7.43 -10.55 8.07
CA LEU A 96 7.62 -10.59 6.63
C LEU A 96 6.43 -9.99 5.85
N ALA A 97 5.19 -10.19 6.31
CA ALA A 97 4.01 -9.58 5.68
C ALA A 97 3.96 -8.06 5.91
N ILE A 98 4.40 -7.57 7.07
CA ILE A 98 4.52 -6.11 7.30
C ILE A 98 5.63 -5.53 6.41
N SER A 99 6.69 -6.31 6.15
CA SER A 99 7.81 -5.87 5.31
C SER A 99 7.44 -5.61 3.85
N THR A 100 6.31 -6.16 3.39
CA THR A 100 5.83 -5.94 2.02
C THR A 100 4.91 -4.73 1.87
N LEU A 101 4.51 -4.06 2.95
CA LEU A 101 3.69 -2.83 2.88
C LEU A 101 4.31 -1.73 1.99
N PRO A 102 5.62 -1.42 2.07
CA PRO A 102 6.22 -0.41 1.21
C PRO A 102 6.16 -0.79 -0.26
N VAL A 103 6.34 -2.09 -0.56
CA VAL A 103 6.20 -2.63 -1.92
C VAL A 103 4.78 -2.41 -2.40
N LEU A 104 3.78 -2.79 -1.60
CA LEU A 104 2.38 -2.61 -1.94
C LEU A 104 2.03 -1.15 -2.19
N PHE A 105 2.52 -0.23 -1.36
CA PHE A 105 2.33 1.21 -1.56
C PHE A 105 2.97 1.71 -2.85
N GLY A 106 4.20 1.30 -3.14
CA GLY A 106 4.90 1.68 -4.37
C GLY A 106 4.21 1.15 -5.63
N THR A 107 3.80 -0.12 -5.64
CA THR A 107 3.11 -0.72 -6.80
C THR A 107 1.67 -0.22 -6.94
N GLY A 108 0.97 0.05 -5.83
CA GLY A 108 -0.42 0.48 -5.86
C GLY A 108 -0.58 1.93 -6.30
N ILE A 109 0.33 2.81 -5.88
CA ILE A 109 0.30 4.21 -6.29
C ILE A 109 0.67 4.39 -7.76
N ASP A 110 1.55 3.54 -8.29
CA ASP A 110 1.98 3.57 -9.70
C ASP A 110 0.79 3.44 -10.66
N LEU A 111 -0.13 2.51 -10.40
CA LEU A 111 -1.35 2.33 -11.20
C LEU A 111 -2.22 3.59 -11.20
N GLY A 112 -2.40 4.22 -10.04
CA GLY A 112 -3.16 5.46 -9.90
C GLY A 112 -2.52 6.62 -10.65
N VAL A 113 -1.21 6.81 -10.45
CA VAL A 113 -0.42 7.86 -11.11
C VAL A 113 -0.42 7.65 -12.62
N HIS A 114 -0.26 6.43 -13.11
CA HIS A 114 -0.25 6.13 -14.54
C HIS A 114 -1.58 6.53 -15.21
N ALA A 115 -2.71 6.20 -14.58
CA ALA A 115 -4.02 6.57 -15.09
C ALA A 115 -4.28 8.09 -15.04
N VAL A 116 -3.92 8.74 -13.93
CA VAL A 116 -4.11 10.19 -13.74
C VAL A 116 -3.22 10.97 -14.72
N MET A 117 -1.93 10.62 -14.81
CA MET A 117 -0.99 11.28 -15.71
C MET A 117 -1.33 11.06 -17.18
N GLY A 118 -1.74 9.85 -17.57
CA GLY A 118 -2.20 9.60 -18.93
C GLY A 118 -3.39 10.47 -19.31
N GLY A 119 -4.35 10.67 -18.41
CA GLY A 119 -5.51 11.54 -18.63
C GLY A 119 -5.17 13.03 -18.65
N ARG A 120 -3.99 13.41 -18.12
CA ARG A 120 -3.45 14.77 -18.19
C ARG A 120 -2.65 15.00 -19.48
N LEU A 121 -1.97 13.98 -19.98
CA LEU A 121 -1.26 14.02 -21.26
C LEU A 121 -2.23 14.01 -22.45
N ARG A 122 -3.39 13.35 -22.30
CA ARG A 122 -4.47 13.28 -23.30
C ARG A 122 -5.78 13.81 -22.71
N PRO A 123 -5.91 15.14 -22.54
CA PRO A 123 -7.07 15.76 -21.89
C PRO A 123 -8.41 15.49 -22.61
N GLU A 124 -8.38 15.24 -23.92
CA GLU A 124 -9.53 14.84 -24.73
C GLU A 124 -10.10 13.46 -24.36
N GLU A 125 -9.24 12.54 -23.94
CA GLU A 125 -9.58 11.19 -23.49
C GLU A 125 -9.90 11.16 -21.99
N GLY A 126 -9.20 12.00 -21.22
CA GLY A 126 -9.29 12.03 -19.77
C GLY A 126 -8.76 10.75 -19.11
N ILE A 127 -9.04 10.60 -17.81
CA ILE A 127 -8.61 9.44 -17.04
C ILE A 127 -9.36 8.20 -17.52
N ARG A 128 -10.66 8.32 -17.80
CA ARG A 128 -11.46 7.23 -18.37
C ARG A 128 -10.88 6.72 -19.69
N GLY A 129 -10.52 7.61 -20.62
CA GLY A 129 -9.93 7.19 -21.90
C GLY A 129 -8.56 6.53 -21.70
N THR A 130 -7.74 7.04 -20.77
CA THR A 130 -6.47 6.40 -20.41
C THR A 130 -6.65 5.00 -19.87
N VAL A 131 -7.63 4.77 -18.99
CA VAL A 131 -7.94 3.43 -18.48
C VAL A 131 -8.36 2.49 -19.62
N VAL A 132 -9.08 2.99 -20.62
CA VAL A 132 -9.47 2.19 -21.79
C VAL A 132 -8.27 1.89 -22.71
N THR A 133 -7.42 2.88 -23.02
CA THR A 133 -6.31 2.69 -23.94
C THR A 133 -5.14 1.94 -23.31
N SER A 134 -4.83 2.23 -22.05
CA SER A 134 -3.67 1.70 -21.32
C SER A 134 -4.05 0.56 -20.39
N GLY A 135 -5.33 0.21 -20.30
CA GLY A 135 -5.82 -0.85 -19.40
C GLY A 135 -5.15 -2.20 -19.62
N LEU A 136 -4.85 -2.56 -20.87
CA LEU A 136 -4.12 -3.80 -21.16
C LEU A 136 -2.69 -3.75 -20.58
N ALA A 137 -1.99 -2.63 -20.72
CA ALA A 137 -0.66 -2.46 -20.14
C ALA A 137 -0.70 -2.54 -18.60
N MET A 138 -1.70 -1.91 -17.98
CA MET A 138 -1.92 -1.94 -16.53
C MET A 138 -2.29 -3.34 -16.01
N LEU A 139 -3.05 -4.12 -16.80
CA LEU A 139 -3.35 -5.51 -16.51
C LEU A 139 -2.10 -6.38 -16.61
N LEU A 140 -1.28 -6.19 -17.64
CA LEU A 140 -0.06 -6.96 -17.83
C LEU A 140 0.97 -6.69 -16.72
N ILE A 141 1.21 -5.44 -16.34
CA ILE A 141 2.12 -5.12 -15.22
C ILE A 141 1.61 -5.68 -13.90
N THR A 142 0.29 -5.64 -13.67
CA THR A 142 -0.33 -6.24 -12.49
C THR A 142 -0.21 -7.76 -12.51
N LEU A 143 -0.40 -8.39 -13.65
CA LEU A 143 -0.31 -9.83 -13.80
C LEU A 143 1.12 -10.32 -13.58
N THR A 144 2.13 -9.67 -14.18
CA THR A 144 3.53 -10.05 -13.98
C THR A 144 3.97 -9.83 -12.54
N THR A 145 3.57 -8.71 -11.92
CA THR A 145 3.82 -8.42 -10.50
C THR A 145 3.12 -9.44 -9.59
N GLY A 146 1.85 -9.72 -9.88
CA GLY A 146 1.02 -10.67 -9.16
C GLY A 146 1.54 -12.11 -9.27
N VAL A 147 2.03 -12.53 -10.42
CA VAL A 147 2.69 -13.84 -10.60
C VAL A 147 4.03 -13.87 -9.87
N GLY A 148 4.83 -12.79 -9.95
CA GLY A 148 6.10 -12.67 -9.25
C GLY A 148 5.95 -12.85 -7.75
N PHE A 149 5.13 -12.03 -7.10
CA PHE A 149 4.85 -12.15 -5.67
C PHE A 149 3.98 -13.35 -5.32
N GLY A 150 3.03 -13.73 -6.17
CA GLY A 150 2.18 -14.90 -5.98
C GLY A 150 2.96 -16.20 -5.93
N SER A 151 4.09 -16.29 -6.65
CA SER A 151 4.98 -17.45 -6.56
C SER A 151 5.53 -17.68 -5.14
N LEU A 152 5.73 -16.60 -4.36
CA LEU A 152 6.14 -16.69 -2.95
C LEU A 152 5.01 -17.26 -2.07
N GLY A 153 3.75 -17.09 -2.47
CA GLY A 153 2.59 -17.69 -1.83
C GLY A 153 2.63 -19.23 -1.80
N GLY A 154 3.30 -19.86 -2.77
CA GLY A 154 3.52 -21.30 -2.80
C GLY A 154 4.65 -21.80 -1.88
N SER A 155 5.33 -20.91 -1.15
CA SER A 155 6.45 -21.28 -0.28
C SER A 155 6.01 -22.09 0.93
N ARG A 156 6.89 -22.98 1.39
CA ARG A 156 6.73 -23.72 2.67
C ARG A 156 7.11 -22.88 3.89
N VAL A 157 7.66 -21.69 3.69
CA VAL A 157 8.01 -20.75 4.75
C VAL A 157 6.80 -19.84 5.01
N PRO A 158 6.12 -19.94 6.18
CA PRO A 158 4.85 -19.24 6.43
C PRO A 158 4.94 -17.73 6.23
N GLY A 159 6.02 -17.09 6.68
CA GLY A 159 6.20 -15.65 6.51
C GLY A 159 6.35 -15.22 5.04
N LEU A 160 6.95 -16.06 4.20
CA LEU A 160 7.11 -15.78 2.76
C LEU A 160 5.80 -16.04 2.00
N GLN A 161 5.07 -17.09 2.38
CA GLN A 161 3.72 -17.36 1.88
C GLN A 161 2.77 -16.20 2.16
N ASN A 162 2.78 -15.67 3.39
CA ASN A 162 1.93 -14.55 3.77
C ASN A 162 2.32 -13.27 3.03
N ALA A 163 3.62 -12.97 2.95
CA ALA A 163 4.15 -11.83 2.23
C ALA A 163 3.76 -11.84 0.74
N GLY A 164 3.97 -12.97 0.05
CA GLY A 164 3.66 -13.12 -1.36
C GLY A 164 2.18 -13.01 -1.68
N THR A 165 1.34 -13.71 -0.91
CA THR A 165 -0.11 -13.71 -1.10
C THR A 165 -0.71 -12.33 -0.84
N LEU A 166 -0.25 -11.63 0.21
CA LEU A 166 -0.74 -10.29 0.54
C LEU A 166 -0.42 -9.28 -0.57
N VAL A 167 0.78 -9.32 -1.15
CA VAL A 167 1.14 -8.42 -2.26
C VAL A 167 0.36 -8.77 -3.52
N ALA A 168 0.22 -10.05 -3.87
CA ALA A 168 -0.53 -10.47 -5.06
C ALA A 168 -2.01 -10.03 -5.00
N LEU A 169 -2.65 -10.22 -3.84
CA LEU A 169 -3.99 -9.69 -3.56
C LEU A 169 -4.00 -8.15 -3.60
N GLY A 170 -3.01 -7.55 -2.95
CA GLY A 170 -2.69 -6.12 -2.94
C GLY A 170 -2.79 -5.43 -4.29
N VAL A 171 -1.91 -5.84 -5.20
CA VAL A 171 -1.77 -5.22 -6.53
C VAL A 171 -3.01 -5.48 -7.38
N THR A 172 -3.60 -6.67 -7.26
CA THR A 172 -4.85 -7.01 -7.97
C THR A 172 -6.01 -6.14 -7.50
N ALA A 173 -6.17 -5.96 -6.19
CA ALA A 173 -7.18 -5.07 -5.63
C ALA A 173 -6.95 -3.61 -6.04
N CYS A 174 -5.70 -3.15 -6.09
CA CYS A 174 -5.35 -1.82 -6.59
C CYS A 174 -5.72 -1.63 -8.07
N LEU A 175 -5.50 -2.64 -8.92
CA LEU A 175 -5.92 -2.61 -10.33
C LEU A 175 -7.44 -2.52 -10.47
N VAL A 176 -8.18 -3.35 -9.74
CA VAL A 176 -9.65 -3.31 -9.73
C VAL A 176 -10.12 -1.94 -9.25
N ALA A 177 -9.56 -1.42 -8.16
CA ALA A 177 -9.89 -0.09 -7.66
C ALA A 177 -9.54 1.00 -8.68
N THR A 178 -8.46 0.85 -9.43
CA THR A 178 -8.07 1.78 -10.50
C THR A 178 -9.10 1.80 -11.62
N PHE A 179 -9.56 0.63 -12.08
CA PHE A 179 -10.53 0.55 -13.17
C PHE A 179 -11.93 1.01 -12.77
N LEU A 180 -12.33 0.85 -11.51
CA LEU A 180 -13.65 1.27 -11.04
C LEU A 180 -13.66 2.70 -10.47
N ALA A 181 -12.76 3.01 -9.53
CA ALA A 181 -12.84 4.22 -8.72
C ALA A 181 -12.38 5.48 -9.47
N LEU A 182 -11.32 5.40 -10.27
CA LEU A 182 -10.80 6.56 -11.00
C LEU A 182 -11.77 7.14 -12.03
N PRO A 183 -12.34 6.37 -12.97
CA PRO A 183 -13.29 6.93 -13.93
C PRO A 183 -14.58 7.43 -13.24
N ALA A 184 -15.01 6.76 -12.17
CA ALA A 184 -16.15 7.22 -11.37
C ALA A 184 -15.86 8.56 -10.65
N ALA A 185 -14.67 8.69 -10.06
CA ALA A 185 -14.23 9.91 -9.40
C ALA A 185 -14.09 11.06 -10.39
N GLU A 186 -13.47 10.83 -11.55
CA GLU A 186 -13.35 11.82 -12.62
C GLU A 186 -14.73 12.32 -13.08
N ALA A 187 -15.68 11.41 -13.32
CA ALA A 187 -17.04 11.76 -13.72
C ALA A 187 -17.74 12.62 -12.66
N LEU A 188 -17.54 12.33 -11.37
CA LEU A 188 -18.11 13.09 -10.27
C LEU A 188 -17.49 14.50 -10.17
N PHE A 189 -16.17 14.62 -10.28
CA PHE A 189 -15.49 15.92 -10.25
C PHE A 189 -15.87 16.80 -11.44
N ARG A 190 -15.99 16.22 -12.63
CA ARG A 190 -16.46 16.94 -13.83
C ARG A 190 -17.90 17.43 -13.66
N ARG A 191 -18.80 16.61 -13.10
CA ARG A 191 -20.18 17.03 -12.79
C ARG A 191 -20.24 18.18 -11.79
N ARG A 192 -19.40 18.18 -10.75
CA ARG A 192 -19.35 19.27 -9.77
C ARG A 192 -18.89 20.59 -10.38
N ARG A 193 -17.85 20.57 -11.23
CA ARG A 193 -17.38 21.80 -11.92
C ARG A 193 -18.44 22.41 -12.84
N VAL A 194 -19.18 21.59 -13.58
CA VAL A 194 -20.26 22.09 -14.45
C VAL A 194 -21.39 22.70 -13.63
N ARG A 195 -21.71 22.16 -12.45
CA ARG A 195 -22.75 22.71 -11.57
C ARG A 195 -22.36 24.06 -10.97
N ASP A 196 -21.12 24.23 -10.52
CA ASP A 196 -20.61 25.50 -10.00
C ASP A 196 -20.64 26.60 -11.06
N ASN A 197 -20.11 26.31 -12.26
CA ASN A 197 -20.08 27.29 -13.37
C ASN A 197 -21.46 27.67 -13.90
N GLY A 198 -22.46 26.80 -13.75
CA GLY A 198 -23.84 27.08 -14.16
C GLY A 198 -24.63 27.94 -13.17
N GLN A 199 -24.09 28.14 -11.96
CA GLN A 199 -24.73 28.93 -10.90
C GLN A 199 -24.24 30.39 -10.91
N ASP A 200 -23.02 30.64 -11.39
CA ASP A 200 -22.44 31.98 -11.54
C ASP A 200 -22.93 32.74 -12.79
N SER A 201 -23.45 32.05 -13.81
CA SER A 201 -23.93 32.68 -15.06
C SER A 201 -25.38 33.18 -15.01
N GLY A 202 -26.09 32.99 -13.89
CA GLY A 202 -27.51 33.34 -13.73
C GLY A 202 -27.81 34.71 -13.09
N THR A 203 -26.82 35.59 -12.88
CA THR A 203 -27.01 36.85 -12.12
C THR A 203 -26.67 38.15 -12.86
N SER A 204 -26.64 38.15 -14.19
CA SER A 204 -26.59 39.41 -14.96
C SER A 204 -28.01 39.90 -15.26
N PRO A 205 -28.53 40.95 -14.60
CA PRO A 205 -29.74 41.60 -15.08
C PRO A 205 -29.47 42.22 -16.46
N GLU A 206 -30.32 41.89 -17.44
CA GLU A 206 -30.34 42.61 -18.72
C GLU A 206 -30.54 44.11 -18.46
N PRO A 207 -29.69 44.99 -19.00
CA PRO A 207 -30.00 46.40 -19.02
C PRO A 207 -31.06 46.66 -20.10
N SER A 208 -32.25 47.07 -19.63
CA SER A 208 -33.38 47.59 -20.42
C SER A 208 -33.05 48.89 -21.15
#